data_AF-A0A2V8TWS9-F1
#
_entry.id   AF-A0A2V8TWS9-F1
#
_cell.length_a   1.000
_cell.length_b   1.000
_cell.length_c   1.000
_cell.angle_alpha   90.00
_cell.angle_beta   90.00
_cell.angle_gamma   90.00
#
_symmetry.space_group_name_H-M   'P 1'
#
loop_
_entity.id
_entity.type
_entity.pdbx_description
1 polymer ?
#
loop_
_entity_poly.entity_id
_entity_poly.type
_entity_poly.pdbx_seq_one_letter_code
_entity_poly.pdbx_strand_id
1 'polypeptide(L)'
;MKAAELSTDQGVGFHIFDAESPARLDIFTEPLTGTSDWRKIETAFVIPRDTRGLTIQVVRRPSLKFDYKIRGTVWIDAVSLQLDPRP
;
A
#
# COMPACT_ATOMS: atom_id res chain seq x y z
N MET A 1 -1.35 -5.05 9.29
CA MET A 1 -2.66 -4.43 8.97
C MET A 1 -3.78 -5.44 9.22
N LYS A 2 -4.98 -4.95 9.56
CA LYS A 2 -6.21 -5.72 9.76
C LYS A 2 -7.36 -5.07 8.98
N ALA A 3 -8.34 -5.84 8.52
CA ALA A 3 -9.53 -5.31 7.84
C ALA A 3 -10.82 -5.95 8.37
N ALA A 4 -11.91 -5.17 8.37
CA ALA A 4 -13.25 -5.64 8.68
C ALA A 4 -14.24 -5.13 7.63
N GLU A 5 -14.94 -6.06 6.99
CA GLU A 5 -16.04 -5.82 6.06
C GLU A 5 -15.70 -4.85 4.92
N LEU A 6 -14.44 -4.89 4.47
CA LEU A 6 -13.95 -3.98 3.44
C LEU A 6 -14.60 -4.31 2.08
N SER A 7 -15.51 -3.46 1.63
CA SER A 7 -16.39 -3.74 0.48
C SER A 7 -15.76 -3.52 -0.90
N THR A 8 -14.51 -3.07 -0.96
CA THR A 8 -13.83 -2.75 -2.22
C THR A 8 -13.17 -3.98 -2.82
N ASP A 9 -13.36 -4.17 -4.13
CA ASP A 9 -12.67 -5.23 -4.88
C ASP A 9 -11.19 -4.92 -5.15
N GLN A 10 -10.84 -3.63 -5.18
CA GLN A 10 -9.45 -3.17 -5.26
C GLN A 10 -8.70 -3.24 -3.93
N GLY A 11 -9.43 -3.42 -2.82
CA GLY A 11 -8.85 -3.43 -1.48
C GLY A 11 -8.16 -2.11 -1.06
N VAL A 12 -7.47 -2.15 0.09
CA VAL A 12 -6.66 -1.05 0.63
C VAL A 12 -5.24 -1.56 0.88
N GLY A 13 -4.25 -0.85 0.37
CA GLY A 13 -2.82 -1.16 0.55
C GLY A 13 -1.98 0.11 0.64
N PHE A 14 -0.69 -0.01 0.40
CA PHE A 14 0.21 1.14 0.28
C PHE A 14 0.61 1.37 -1.18
N HIS A 15 0.72 2.65 -1.52
CA HIS A 15 1.40 3.13 -2.71
C HIS A 15 2.67 3.84 -2.27
N ILE A 16 3.80 3.37 -2.79
CA ILE A 16 5.14 3.84 -2.46
C ILE A 16 5.76 4.35 -3.76
N PHE A 17 6.08 5.63 -3.82
CA PHE A 17 6.60 6.24 -5.04
C PHE A 17 7.62 7.32 -4.73
N ASP A 18 8.50 7.58 -5.70
CA ASP A 18 9.42 8.71 -5.64
C ASP A 18 8.62 10.02 -5.61
N ALA A 19 8.87 10.85 -4.59
CA ALA A 19 8.08 12.04 -4.30
C ALA A 19 8.20 13.15 -5.36
N GLU A 20 9.27 13.14 -6.16
CA GLU A 20 9.53 14.13 -7.20
C GLU A 20 9.15 13.60 -8.61
N SER A 21 9.31 12.29 -8.86
CA SER A 21 9.00 11.67 -10.15
C SER A 21 8.60 10.19 -9.99
N PRO A 22 7.30 9.86 -10.02
CA PRO A 22 6.82 8.48 -9.95
C PRO A 22 7.39 7.56 -11.03
N ALA A 23 7.88 8.10 -12.15
CA ALA A 23 8.54 7.32 -13.21
C ALA A 23 9.84 6.63 -12.74
N ARG A 24 10.47 7.11 -11.66
CA ARG A 24 11.68 6.49 -11.08
C ARG A 24 11.35 5.30 -10.18
N LEU A 25 10.26 5.40 -9.43
CA LEU A 25 9.81 4.38 -8.51
C LEU A 25 8.30 4.53 -8.29
N ASP A 26 7.56 3.46 -8.58
CA ASP A 26 6.11 3.37 -8.41
C ASP A 26 5.71 1.94 -8.04
N ILE A 27 5.40 1.71 -6.76
CA ILE A 27 5.23 0.38 -6.18
C ILE A 27 3.95 0.34 -5.36
N PHE A 28 3.24 -0.78 -5.45
CA PHE A 28 2.05 -1.04 -4.68
C PHE A 28 2.21 -2.34 -3.89
N THR A 29 1.79 -2.33 -2.63
CA THR A 29 1.73 -3.56 -1.84
C THR A 29 0.52 -4.40 -2.21
N GLU A 30 0.50 -5.66 -1.78
CA GLU A 30 -0.72 -6.46 -1.81
C GLU A 30 -1.82 -5.73 -1.00
N PRO A 31 -3.02 -5.53 -1.57
CA PRO A 31 -4.11 -4.88 -0.86
C PRO A 31 -4.83 -5.85 0.08
N LEU A 32 -5.38 -5.34 1.18
CA LEU A 32 -6.35 -6.04 1.99
C LEU A 32 -7.75 -5.92 1.38
N THR A 33 -8.52 -7.00 1.40
CA THR A 33 -9.92 -7.05 0.96
C THR A 33 -10.77 -7.77 2.01
N GLY A 34 -12.08 -7.53 2.01
CA GLY A 34 -13.03 -8.20 2.91
C GLY A 34 -12.67 -8.06 4.40
N THR A 35 -12.69 -9.18 5.11
CA THR A 35 -12.35 -9.27 6.53
C THR A 35 -11.12 -10.15 6.70
N SER A 36 -10.12 -9.67 7.41
CA SER A 36 -8.92 -10.43 7.74
C SER A 36 -8.40 -10.00 9.10
N ASP A 37 -7.83 -10.93 9.87
CA ASP A 37 -7.13 -10.56 11.09
C ASP A 37 -5.77 -9.88 10.78
N TRP A 38 -5.06 -9.47 11.82
CA TRP A 38 -3.73 -8.86 11.69
C TRP A 38 -2.79 -9.74 10.86
N ARG A 39 -2.32 -9.19 9.74
CA ARG A 39 -1.24 -9.77 8.95
C ARG A 39 -0.20 -8.72 8.57
N LYS A 40 1.05 -9.14 8.40
CA LYS A 40 2.12 -8.27 7.90
C LYS A 40 1.89 -8.01 6.41
N ILE A 41 1.93 -6.75 6.02
CA ILE A 41 2.00 -6.33 4.62
C ILE A 41 3.42 -5.82 4.41
N GLU A 42 4.13 -6.42 3.47
CA GLU A 42 5.56 -6.19 3.27
C GLU A 42 5.88 -6.21 1.78
N THR A 43 6.81 -5.37 1.38
CA THR A 43 7.40 -5.39 0.04
C THR A 43 8.85 -4.93 0.16
N ALA A 44 9.73 -5.53 -0.63
CA ALA A 44 11.13 -5.13 -0.74
C ALA A 44 11.32 -4.44 -2.09
N PHE A 45 12.09 -3.35 -2.10
CA PHE A 45 12.35 -2.58 -3.31
C PHE A 45 13.71 -1.90 -3.26
N VAL A 46 14.26 -1.63 -4.44
CA VAL A 46 15.53 -0.93 -4.60
C VAL A 46 15.26 0.56 -4.77
N ILE A 47 16.04 1.40 -4.10
CA ILE A 47 16.00 2.86 -4.26
C ILE A 47 16.88 3.25 -5.45
N PRO A 48 16.32 3.79 -6.55
CA PRO A 48 17.13 4.36 -7.62
C PRO A 48 18.02 5.48 -7.10
N ARG A 49 19.24 5.60 -7.63
CA ARG A 49 20.24 6.59 -7.18
C ARG A 49 19.73 8.04 -7.18
N ASP A 50 18.83 8.37 -8.10
CA ASP A 50 18.28 9.73 -8.24
C ASP A 50 17.03 9.98 -7.38
N THR A 51 16.60 8.99 -6.58
CA THR A 51 15.46 9.14 -5.65
C THR A 51 15.92 9.87 -4.39
N ARG A 52 15.37 11.07 -4.17
CA ARG A 52 15.71 11.92 -3.01
C ARG A 52 14.67 11.89 -1.90
N GLY A 53 13.48 11.37 -2.19
CA GLY A 53 12.39 11.25 -1.24
C GLY A 53 11.37 10.23 -1.71
N LEU A 54 10.75 9.55 -0.74
CA LEU A 54 9.66 8.62 -0.97
C LEU A 54 8.39 9.18 -0.36
N THR A 55 7.29 9.03 -1.08
CA THR A 55 5.94 9.14 -0.52
C THR A 55 5.41 7.73 -0.27
N ILE A 56 4.96 7.47 0.96
CA ILE A 56 4.26 6.25 1.33
C ILE A 56 2.85 6.66 1.73
N GLN A 57 1.85 6.28 0.92
CA GLN A 57 0.46 6.63 1.17
C GLN A 57 -0.41 5.39 1.28
N VAL A 58 -1.43 5.47 2.15
CA VAL A 58 -2.53 4.50 2.15
C VAL A 58 -3.36 4.76 0.91
N VAL A 59 -3.56 3.73 0.10
CA VAL A 59 -4.26 3.87 -1.19
C VAL A 59 -5.38 2.84 -1.30
N ARG A 60 -6.45 3.27 -1.95
CA ARG A 60 -7.44 2.40 -2.59
C ARG A 60 -7.44 2.74 -4.06
N ARG A 61 -7.09 1.79 -4.94
CA ARG A 61 -7.17 2.03 -6.38
C ARG A 61 -8.63 2.25 -6.80
N PRO A 62 -8.90 3.11 -7.80
CA PRO A 62 -10.25 3.26 -8.35
C PRO A 62 -10.80 1.90 -8.79
N SER A 63 -12.02 1.57 -8.37
CA SER A 63 -12.72 0.41 -8.91
C SER A 63 -13.41 0.80 -10.20
N LEU A 64 -13.40 -0.11 -11.19
CA LEU A 64 -14.18 0.03 -12.42
C LEU A 64 -15.64 -0.45 -12.23
N LYS A 65 -16.00 -0.96 -11.05
CA LYS A 65 -17.37 -1.38 -10.74
C LYS A 65 -18.22 -0.19 -10.32
N PHE A 66 -19.49 -0.20 -10.73
CA PHE A 66 -20.45 0.89 -10.58
C PHE A 66 -20.75 1.34 -9.13
N ASP A 67 -20.32 0.58 -8.11
CA ASP A 67 -20.47 0.95 -6.70
C ASP A 67 -19.14 1.45 -6.11
N TYR A 68 -18.84 2.74 -6.33
CA TYR A 68 -17.58 3.37 -5.92
C TYR A 68 -17.51 3.68 -4.41
N LYS A 69 -18.59 3.44 -3.66
CA LYS A 69 -18.66 3.70 -2.22
C LYS A 69 -18.01 2.56 -1.45
N ILE A 70 -16.90 2.86 -0.79
CA ILE A 70 -16.22 1.94 0.13
C ILE A 70 -16.89 2.00 1.51
N ARG A 71 -17.08 0.84 2.13
CA ARG A 71 -17.42 0.68 3.55
C ARG A 71 -16.44 -0.27 4.23
N GLY A 72 -16.50 -0.31 5.55
CA GLY A 72 -15.63 -1.13 6.40
C GLY A 72 -14.52 -0.31 7.05
N THR A 73 -13.64 -1.02 7.75
CA THR A 73 -12.54 -0.40 8.52
C THR A 73 -11.23 -1.13 8.24
N VAL A 74 -10.16 -0.36 8.12
CA VAL A 74 -8.79 -0.87 8.06
C VAL A 74 -7.99 -0.29 9.22
N TRP A 75 -7.27 -1.16 9.93
CA TRP A 75 -6.33 -0.77 10.97
C TRP A 75 -4.91 -0.99 10.49
N ILE A 76 -4.08 0.03 10.69
CA ILE A 76 -2.66 0.05 10.34
C ILE A 76 -1.90 0.29 11.63
N ASP A 77 -0.90 -0.54 11.87
CA ASP A 77 -0.03 -0.45 13.04
C ASP A 77 1.37 -0.97 12.67
N ALA A 78 2.37 -0.59 13.45
CA ALA A 78 3.78 -0.98 13.33
C ALA A 78 4.36 -0.72 11.93
N VAL A 79 4.08 0.46 11.35
CA VAL A 79 4.67 0.87 10.07
C VAL A 79 6.16 1.13 10.27
N SER A 80 6.99 0.46 9.48
CA SER A 80 8.43 0.66 9.46
C SER A 80 8.98 0.62 8.04
N LEU A 81 10.03 1.40 7.81
CA LEU A 81 10.84 1.35 6.60
C LEU A 81 12.27 1.06 7.04
N GLN A 82 12.87 0.01 6.47
CA GLN A 82 14.17 -0.49 6.87
C GLN A 82 15.00 -0.80 5.63
N LEU A 83 16.32 -0.65 5.74
CA LEU A 83 17.23 -1.19 4.74
C LEU A 83 17.17 -2.72 4.81
N ASP A 84 16.95 -3.41 3.68
CA ASP A 84 17.07 -4.87 3.65
C ASP A 84 18.56 -5.22 3.76
N PRO A 85 18.99 -5.93 4.81
CA PRO A 85 20.40 -6.29 5.00
C PRO A 85 20.89 -7.39 4.05
N ARG A 86 20.01 -7.98 3.22
CA ARG A 86 20.38 -9.05 2.28
C ARG A 86 20.86 -8.48 0.94
N PRO A 87 22.00 -8.97 0.41
CA PRO A 87 22.61 -8.50 -0.83
C PRO A 87 21.81 -8.88 -2.08
#